data_AF-A0A3D0N0W2-F1
#
_entry.id   AF-A0A3D0N0W2-F1
#
_cell.length_a   1.000
_cell.length_b   1.000
_cell.length_c   1.000
_cell.angle_alpha   90.00
_cell.angle_beta   90.00
_cell.angle_gamma   90.00
#
_symmetry.space_group_name_H-M   'P 1'
#
loop_
_entity.id
_entity.type
_entity.pdbx_description
1 polymer ?
#
loop_
_entity_poly.entity_id
_entity_poly.type
_entity_poly.pdbx_seq_one_letter_code
_entity_poly.pdbx_strand_id
1 'polypeptide(L)'
;MLSYDKLFYKLIHEFGFSENEANLSIEKIQNFSEEYQLFFMNWFLSRTIPSLKVGSFDFEEYMQEFDKNPIEVFILFNWMASNEEVLKIAEKLIQLNYQKNMVERTVKKILRFESETKALFDDWLEYGNEPEITVENYTYRMLIDTFEMKPIGAFITLNWLIIEPETAKAALAKGKR
;
A
#
# COMPACT_ATOMS: atom_id res chain seq x y z
N MET A 1 -11.36 22.45 14.21
CA MET A 1 -10.58 22.15 12.99
C MET A 1 -9.34 23.03 12.99
N LEU A 2 -8.14 22.46 12.82
CA LEU A 2 -6.93 23.27 12.60
C LEU A 2 -7.09 24.04 11.29
N SER A 3 -6.72 25.32 11.28
CA SER A 3 -6.68 26.05 10.00
C SER A 3 -5.62 25.44 9.09
N TYR A 4 -5.91 25.42 7.79
CA TYR A 4 -4.98 25.01 6.74
C TYR A 4 -3.59 25.61 6.95
N ASP A 5 -3.55 26.92 7.21
CA ASP A 5 -2.31 27.69 7.41
C ASP A 5 -1.44 27.15 8.54
N LYS A 6 -2.07 26.72 9.65
CA LYS A 6 -1.34 26.19 10.81
C LYS A 6 -0.79 24.79 10.55
N LEU A 7 -1.52 23.95 9.80
CA LEU A 7 -1.01 22.66 9.36
C LEU A 7 0.16 22.84 8.39
N PHE A 8 -0.03 23.66 7.35
CA PHE A 8 0.96 23.94 6.33
C PHE A 8 2.26 24.48 6.92
N TYR A 9 2.16 25.49 7.79
CA TYR A 9 3.32 26.07 8.46
C TYR A 9 4.13 25.02 9.23
N LYS A 10 3.47 24.22 10.07
CA LYS A 10 4.18 23.21 10.88
C LYS A 10 4.77 22.12 10.00
N LEU A 11 4.07 21.64 8.98
CA LEU A 11 4.59 20.62 8.05
C LEU A 11 5.93 21.03 7.43
N ILE A 12 6.03 22.26 6.96
CA ILE A 12 7.27 22.77 6.37
C ILE A 12 8.34 23.02 7.44
N HIS A 13 8.01 23.81 8.47
CA HIS A 13 9.02 24.35 9.38
C HIS A 13 9.40 23.41 10.54
N GLU A 14 8.49 22.54 10.98
CA GLU A 14 8.75 21.60 12.07
C GLU A 14 9.04 20.18 11.59
N PHE A 15 8.49 19.77 10.44
CA PHE A 15 8.64 18.40 9.93
C PHE A 15 9.47 18.30 8.65
N GLY A 16 9.92 19.42 8.09
CA GLY A 16 10.85 19.43 6.96
C GLY A 16 10.24 19.03 5.61
N PHE A 17 8.91 19.11 5.46
CA PHE A 17 8.24 18.84 4.19
C PHE A 17 8.55 19.95 3.18
N SER A 18 8.68 19.59 1.90
CA SER A 18 8.54 20.57 0.83
C SER A 18 7.10 21.10 0.76
N GLU A 19 6.90 22.27 0.13
CA GLU A 19 5.56 22.83 -0.06
C GLU A 19 4.59 21.85 -0.75
N ASN A 20 5.08 21.12 -1.75
CA ASN A 20 4.28 20.14 -2.47
C ASN A 20 3.88 18.95 -1.58
N GLU A 21 4.82 18.40 -0.82
CA GLU A 21 4.53 17.30 0.12
C GLU A 21 3.59 17.76 1.24
N ALA A 22 3.74 19.00 1.71
CA ALA A 22 2.84 19.59 2.71
C ALA A 22 1.41 19.70 2.16
N ASN A 23 1.23 20.26 0.97
CA ASN A 23 -0.08 20.39 0.32
C ASN A 23 -0.76 19.01 0.15
N LEU A 24 -0.04 18.03 -0.41
CA LEU A 24 -0.54 16.67 -0.60
C LEU A 24 -0.89 15.97 0.72
N SER A 25 -0.13 16.24 1.78
CA SER A 25 -0.40 15.66 3.10
C SER A 25 -1.63 16.29 3.74
N ILE A 26 -1.80 17.61 3.62
CA ILE A 26 -2.97 18.32 4.15
C ILE A 26 -4.25 17.84 3.47
N GLU A 27 -4.25 17.69 2.15
CA GLU A 27 -5.40 17.16 1.42
C GLU A 27 -5.83 15.79 1.96
N LYS A 28 -4.87 14.91 2.26
CA LYS A 28 -5.16 13.59 2.85
C LYS A 28 -5.63 13.69 4.29
N ILE A 29 -5.00 14.53 5.12
CA ILE A 29 -5.35 14.74 6.53
C ILE A 29 -6.77 15.32 6.66
N GLN A 30 -7.17 16.22 5.77
CA GLN A 30 -8.51 16.79 5.75
C GLN A 30 -9.60 15.75 5.48
N ASN A 31 -9.23 14.64 4.82
CA ASN A 31 -10.11 13.52 4.52
C ASN A 31 -10.03 12.39 5.57
N PHE A 32 -9.40 12.62 6.72
CA PHE A 32 -9.43 11.66 7.81
C PHE A 32 -10.85 11.49 8.37
N SER A 33 -11.17 10.27 8.77
CA SER A 33 -12.38 10.02 9.57
C SER A 33 -12.31 10.79 10.90
N GLU A 34 -13.46 11.04 11.53
CA GLU A 34 -13.52 11.82 12.78
C GLU A 34 -12.62 11.25 13.89
N GLU A 35 -12.59 9.92 14.02
CA GLU A 35 -11.71 9.21 14.94
C GLU A 35 -10.23 9.49 14.65
N TYR A 36 -9.82 9.38 13.38
CA TYR A 36 -8.43 9.63 12.98
C TYR A 36 -8.03 11.10 13.08
N GLN A 37 -8.97 12.03 12.86
CA GLN A 37 -8.73 13.44 13.13
C GLN A 37 -8.41 13.65 14.61
N LEU A 38 -9.13 13.01 15.54
CA LEU A 38 -8.84 13.11 16.97
C LEU A 38 -7.46 12.55 17.33
N PHE A 39 -7.12 11.35 16.88
CA PHE A 39 -5.81 10.76 17.13
C PHE A 39 -4.67 11.62 16.56
N PHE A 40 -4.82 12.06 15.30
CA PHE A 40 -3.85 12.93 14.65
C PHE A 40 -3.68 14.24 15.41
N MET A 41 -4.77 14.88 15.82
CA MET A 41 -4.75 16.15 16.54
C MET A 41 -4.05 16.03 17.90
N ASN A 42 -4.34 14.97 18.65
CA ASN A 42 -3.71 14.72 19.94
C ASN A 42 -2.20 14.55 19.77
N TRP A 43 -1.76 13.73 18.81
CA TRP A 43 -0.35 13.57 18.50
C TRP A 43 0.30 14.88 18.01
N PHE A 44 -0.37 15.59 17.11
CA PHE A 44 0.17 16.80 16.47
C PHE A 44 0.38 17.96 17.45
N LEU A 45 -0.41 18.02 18.52
CA LEU A 45 -0.31 19.03 19.57
C LEU A 45 0.60 18.59 20.72
N SER A 46 0.50 17.34 21.18
CA SER A 46 1.19 16.89 22.40
C SER A 46 2.44 16.04 22.15
N ARG A 47 2.66 15.59 20.92
CA ARG A 47 3.68 14.60 20.53
C ARG A 47 3.51 13.22 21.18
N THR A 48 2.38 12.98 21.81
CA THR A 48 2.03 11.66 22.38
C THR A 48 1.71 10.68 21.26
N ILE A 49 2.42 9.55 21.21
CA ILE A 49 2.13 8.47 20.25
C ILE A 49 0.81 7.80 20.65
N PRO A 50 -0.14 7.64 19.72
CA PRO A 50 -1.40 6.98 20.04
C PRO A 50 -1.21 5.47 20.15
N SER A 51 -1.95 4.85 21.06
CA SER A 51 -2.20 3.41 21.00
C SER A 51 -3.27 3.16 19.95
N LEU A 52 -2.85 2.97 18.69
CA LEU A 52 -3.71 2.84 17.52
C LEU A 52 -3.36 1.57 16.75
N LYS A 53 -4.38 0.78 16.42
CA LYS A 53 -4.24 -0.47 15.66
C LYS A 53 -5.26 -0.55 14.52
N VAL A 54 -4.85 -1.12 13.40
CA VAL A 54 -5.72 -1.45 12.27
C VAL A 54 -5.38 -2.87 11.82
N GLY A 55 -6.28 -3.82 12.05
CA GLY A 55 -5.98 -5.24 11.83
C GLY A 55 -4.72 -5.67 12.60
N SER A 56 -3.76 -6.24 11.88
CA SER A 56 -2.46 -6.70 12.37
C SER A 56 -1.40 -5.58 12.44
N PHE A 57 -1.75 -4.34 12.12
CA PHE A 57 -0.84 -3.20 12.10
C PHE A 57 -0.98 -2.37 13.38
N ASP A 58 0.09 -2.26 14.15
CA ASP A 58 0.23 -1.34 15.29
C ASP A 58 0.98 -0.08 14.88
N PHE A 59 0.46 1.08 15.27
CA PHE A 59 0.99 2.38 14.85
C PHE A 59 2.41 2.64 15.34
N GLU A 60 2.66 2.38 16.63
CA GLU A 60 3.96 2.64 17.24
C GLU A 60 5.01 1.69 16.69
N GLU A 61 4.68 0.39 16.61
CA GLU A 61 5.57 -0.62 16.03
C GLU A 61 5.93 -0.27 14.58
N TYR A 62 4.94 0.08 13.75
CA TYR A 62 5.16 0.39 12.34
C TYR A 62 6.04 1.65 12.16
N MET A 63 5.82 2.67 12.98
CA MET A 63 6.62 3.89 12.95
C MET A 63 8.09 3.59 13.31
N GLN A 64 8.32 2.84 14.39
CA GLN A 64 9.66 2.54 14.89
C GLN A 64 10.42 1.56 13.98
N GLU A 65 9.76 0.51 13.48
CA GLU A 65 10.38 -0.54 12.66
C GLU A 65 10.93 0.01 11.33
N PHE A 66 10.34 1.08 10.80
CA PHE A 66 10.65 1.60 9.46
C PHE A 66 11.14 3.05 9.43
N ASP A 67 11.43 3.64 10.60
CA ASP A 67 11.84 5.04 10.73
C ASP A 67 10.91 6.00 9.94
N LYS A 68 9.60 5.73 10.08
CA LYS A 68 8.57 6.39 9.27
C LYS A 68 8.12 7.68 9.93
N ASN A 69 7.88 8.70 9.11
CA ASN A 69 7.25 9.93 9.59
C ASN A 69 5.83 9.60 10.11
N PRO A 70 5.45 10.01 11.34
CA PRO A 70 4.14 9.69 11.90
C PRO A 70 2.97 10.16 11.03
N ILE A 71 3.12 11.26 10.27
CA ILE A 71 2.10 11.77 9.35
C ILE A 71 1.82 10.75 8.24
N GLU A 72 2.87 10.15 7.67
CA GLU A 72 2.72 9.08 6.66
C GLU A 72 2.00 7.87 7.26
N VAL A 73 2.35 7.49 8.50
CA VAL A 73 1.71 6.36 9.18
C VAL A 73 0.24 6.64 9.45
N PHE A 74 -0.13 7.86 9.90
CA PHE A 74 -1.53 8.25 10.07
C PHE A 74 -2.32 8.18 8.77
N ILE A 75 -1.73 8.68 7.67
CA ILE A 75 -2.36 8.62 6.35
C ILE A 75 -2.60 7.18 5.93
N LEU A 76 -1.61 6.31 6.08
CA LEU A 76 -1.73 4.89 5.76
C LEU A 76 -2.76 4.19 6.64
N PHE A 77 -2.72 4.40 7.96
CA PHE A 77 -3.64 3.76 8.89
C PHE A 77 -5.08 4.24 8.68
N ASN A 78 -5.32 5.53 8.43
CA ASN A 78 -6.65 6.04 8.09
C ASN A 78 -7.15 5.40 6.79
N TRP A 79 -6.27 5.27 5.79
CA TRP A 79 -6.63 4.64 4.52
C TRP A 79 -7.03 3.17 4.69
N MET A 80 -6.25 2.40 5.46
CA MET A 80 -6.58 1.00 5.78
C MET A 80 -7.88 0.89 6.58
N ALA A 81 -8.08 1.73 7.60
CA ALA A 81 -9.28 1.71 8.43
C ALA A 81 -10.55 2.12 7.67
N SER A 82 -10.41 2.97 6.64
CA SER A 82 -11.54 3.49 5.86
C SER A 82 -11.83 2.71 4.59
N ASN A 83 -11.04 1.68 4.27
CA ASN A 83 -11.20 0.90 3.04
C ASN A 83 -10.92 -0.58 3.31
N GLU A 84 -11.99 -1.38 3.35
CA GLU A 84 -11.94 -2.81 3.66
C GLU A 84 -11.08 -3.61 2.67
N GLU A 85 -11.16 -3.30 1.38
CA GLU A 85 -10.34 -3.95 0.36
C GLU A 85 -8.84 -3.70 0.59
N VAL A 86 -8.48 -2.45 0.89
CA VAL A 86 -7.10 -2.06 1.21
C VAL A 86 -6.59 -2.83 2.42
N LEU A 87 -7.38 -2.89 3.50
CA LEU A 87 -7.00 -3.65 4.69
C LEU A 87 -6.84 -5.14 4.38
N LYS A 88 -7.77 -5.73 3.64
CA LYS A 88 -7.72 -7.15 3.26
C LYS A 88 -6.47 -7.49 2.45
N ILE A 89 -6.11 -6.65 1.48
CA ILE A 89 -4.87 -6.80 0.71
C ILE A 89 -3.64 -6.65 1.61
N ALA A 90 -3.66 -5.66 2.50
CA ALA A 90 -2.57 -5.41 3.45
C ALA A 90 -2.33 -6.62 4.37
N GLU A 91 -3.39 -7.19 4.96
CA GLU A 91 -3.34 -8.41 5.76
C GLU A 91 -2.77 -9.59 4.96
N LYS A 92 -3.24 -9.78 3.72
CA LYS A 92 -2.74 -10.84 2.85
C LYS A 92 -1.24 -10.71 2.57
N LEU A 93 -0.74 -9.48 2.39
CA LEU A 93 0.70 -9.23 2.22
C LEU A 93 1.48 -9.68 3.45
N ILE A 94 1.01 -9.36 4.66
CA ILE A 94 1.66 -9.78 5.90
C ILE A 94 1.65 -11.30 6.05
N GLN A 95 0.52 -11.96 5.78
CA GLN A 95 0.42 -13.43 5.79
C GLN A 95 1.40 -14.11 4.82
N LEU A 96 1.71 -13.45 3.70
CA LEU A 96 2.68 -13.91 2.70
C LEU A 96 4.12 -13.47 2.99
N ASN A 97 4.40 -13.01 4.20
CA ASN A 97 5.71 -12.55 4.67
C ASN A 97 6.29 -11.45 3.77
N TYR A 98 5.45 -10.53 3.28
CA TYR A 98 5.96 -9.27 2.73
C TYR A 98 6.34 -8.33 3.86
N GLN A 99 7.39 -7.53 3.64
CA GLN A 99 7.80 -6.51 4.59
C GLN A 99 6.71 -5.43 4.69
N LYS A 100 6.36 -5.03 5.92
CA LYS A 100 5.33 -4.03 6.20
C LYS A 100 5.58 -2.70 5.45
N ASN A 101 6.83 -2.23 5.34
CA ASN A 101 7.17 -1.03 4.54
C ASN A 101 6.84 -1.11 3.04
N MET A 102 6.54 -2.30 2.52
CA MET A 102 6.12 -2.52 1.14
C MET A 102 4.62 -2.50 0.95
N VAL A 103 3.83 -2.53 2.04
CA VAL A 103 2.37 -2.67 1.97
C VAL A 103 1.73 -1.53 1.20
N GLU A 104 2.07 -0.27 1.50
CA GLU A 104 1.43 0.86 0.83
C GLU A 104 1.66 0.86 -0.69
N ARG A 105 2.91 0.70 -1.14
CA ARG A 105 3.24 0.60 -2.58
C ARG A 105 2.65 -0.66 -3.21
N THR A 106 2.68 -1.73 -2.43
CA THR A 106 1.94 -3.00 -2.54
C THR A 106 0.54 -2.84 -3.14
N VAL A 107 -0.31 -2.38 -2.24
CA VAL A 107 -1.74 -2.17 -2.40
C VAL A 107 -2.01 -1.19 -3.54
N LYS A 108 -1.28 -0.07 -3.63
CA LYS A 108 -1.47 0.90 -4.72
C LYS A 108 -1.26 0.32 -6.11
N LYS A 109 -0.39 -0.68 -6.28
CA LYS A 109 -0.23 -1.39 -7.56
C LYS A 109 -1.42 -2.31 -7.84
N ILE A 110 -1.87 -3.04 -6.83
CA ILE A 110 -2.98 -4.00 -6.94
C ILE A 110 -4.30 -3.28 -7.26
N LEU A 111 -4.58 -2.14 -6.62
CA LEU A 111 -5.77 -1.34 -6.89
C LEU A 111 -5.80 -0.73 -8.30
N ARG A 112 -4.68 -0.82 -9.05
CA ARG A 112 -4.56 -0.36 -10.44
C ARG A 112 -4.52 -1.52 -11.43
N PHE A 113 -4.87 -2.72 -11.00
CA PHE A 113 -5.00 -3.84 -11.92
C PHE A 113 -6.09 -3.56 -12.96
N GLU A 114 -5.82 -3.99 -14.19
CA GLU A 114 -6.83 -4.04 -15.24
C GLU A 114 -7.96 -4.99 -14.85
N SER A 115 -9.15 -4.74 -15.39
CA SER A 115 -10.39 -5.46 -15.00
C SER A 115 -10.24 -6.99 -14.98
N GLU A 116 -9.56 -7.57 -15.99
CA GLU A 116 -9.31 -9.00 -16.09
C GLU A 116 -8.41 -9.52 -14.96
N THR A 117 -7.25 -8.90 -14.74
CA THR A 117 -6.34 -9.26 -13.64
C THR A 117 -7.01 -9.05 -12.28
N LYS A 118 -7.81 -7.99 -12.14
CA LYS A 118 -8.50 -7.67 -10.90
C LYS A 118 -9.49 -8.76 -10.51
N ALA A 119 -10.30 -9.24 -11.46
CA ALA A 119 -11.25 -10.32 -11.20
C ALA A 119 -10.56 -11.61 -10.74
N LEU A 120 -9.46 -11.98 -11.41
CA LEU A 120 -8.66 -13.15 -11.03
C LEU A 120 -7.99 -12.99 -9.66
N PHE A 121 -7.48 -11.78 -9.37
CA PHE A 121 -6.88 -11.47 -8.09
C PHE A 121 -7.90 -11.54 -6.95
N ASP A 122 -9.12 -11.04 -7.17
CA ASP A 122 -10.18 -11.05 -6.17
C ASP A 122 -10.65 -12.47 -5.85
N ASP A 123 -10.81 -13.31 -6.87
CA ASP A 123 -11.16 -14.73 -6.70
C ASP A 123 -10.08 -15.48 -5.91
N TRP A 124 -8.80 -15.25 -6.24
CA TRP A 124 -7.69 -15.81 -5.48
C TRP A 124 -7.60 -15.26 -4.05
N LEU A 125 -7.86 -13.96 -3.85
CA LEU A 125 -7.79 -13.33 -2.54
C LEU A 125 -8.89 -13.85 -1.61
N GLU A 126 -10.09 -14.09 -2.14
CA GLU A 126 -11.25 -14.59 -1.39
C GLU A 126 -11.21 -16.11 -1.17
N TYR A 127 -10.97 -16.88 -2.24
CA TYR A 127 -11.16 -18.33 -2.22
C TYR A 127 -9.86 -19.12 -2.32
N GLY A 128 -8.74 -18.47 -2.62
CA GLY A 128 -7.46 -19.14 -2.86
C GLY A 128 -7.38 -19.87 -4.20
N ASN A 129 -8.36 -19.66 -5.08
CA ASN A 129 -8.37 -20.24 -6.42
C ASN A 129 -7.22 -19.67 -7.24
N GLU A 130 -6.38 -20.54 -7.75
CA GLU A 130 -5.29 -20.09 -8.62
C GLU A 130 -5.81 -19.79 -10.03
N PRO A 131 -5.35 -18.69 -10.65
CA PRO A 131 -5.87 -18.30 -11.95
C PRO A 131 -5.32 -19.20 -13.07
N GLU A 132 -6.22 -19.75 -13.88
CA GLU A 132 -5.90 -20.46 -15.11
C GLU A 132 -5.85 -19.47 -16.29
N ILE A 133 -4.82 -18.63 -16.33
CA ILE A 133 -4.61 -17.63 -17.39
C ILE A 133 -3.26 -17.83 -18.10
N THR A 134 -3.24 -17.52 -19.39
CA THR A 134 -2.02 -17.39 -20.19
C THR A 134 -1.99 -16.01 -20.86
N VAL A 135 -0.97 -15.22 -20.57
CA VAL A 135 -0.73 -13.91 -21.18
C VAL A 135 0.65 -13.94 -21.84
N GLU A 136 0.74 -13.66 -23.15
CA GLU A 136 2.03 -13.64 -23.86
C GLU A 136 2.88 -14.93 -23.72
N ASN A 137 2.21 -16.10 -23.59
CA ASN A 137 2.81 -17.41 -23.27
C ASN A 137 3.36 -17.57 -21.84
N TYR A 138 3.03 -16.65 -20.94
CA TYR A 138 3.31 -16.76 -19.51
C TYR A 138 2.04 -17.13 -18.76
N THR A 139 2.12 -18.17 -17.95
CA THR A 139 1.04 -18.57 -17.04
C THR A 139 1.36 -18.15 -15.61
N TYR A 140 0.32 -18.04 -14.78
CA TYR A 140 0.49 -17.82 -13.35
C TYR A 140 1.45 -18.86 -12.72
N ARG A 141 1.20 -20.15 -12.98
CA ARG A 141 2.05 -21.25 -12.51
C ARG A 141 3.49 -21.12 -12.96
N MET A 142 3.74 -20.74 -14.21
CA MET A 142 5.11 -20.54 -14.67
C MET A 142 5.82 -19.42 -13.90
N LEU A 143 5.14 -18.33 -13.57
CA LEU A 143 5.70 -17.24 -12.78
C LEU A 143 6.03 -17.67 -11.34
N ILE A 144 5.23 -18.55 -10.74
CA ILE A 144 5.50 -19.11 -9.41
C ILE A 144 6.64 -20.13 -9.47
N ASP A 145 6.50 -21.16 -10.31
CA ASP A 145 7.33 -22.35 -10.25
C ASP A 145 8.69 -22.17 -10.96
N THR A 146 8.71 -21.41 -12.05
CA THR A 146 9.94 -21.20 -12.86
C THR A 146 10.66 -19.91 -12.50
N PHE A 147 9.93 -18.86 -12.10
CA PHE A 147 10.51 -17.56 -11.73
C PHE A 147 10.53 -17.32 -10.22
N GLU A 148 10.14 -18.32 -9.42
CA GLU A 148 10.15 -18.29 -7.94
C GLU A 148 9.42 -17.07 -7.36
N MET A 149 8.41 -16.56 -8.09
CA MET A 149 7.64 -15.41 -7.62
C MET A 149 6.69 -15.82 -6.50
N LYS A 150 6.48 -14.92 -5.55
CA LYS A 150 5.34 -15.00 -4.64
C LYS A 150 4.04 -14.72 -5.42
N PRO A 151 2.87 -15.23 -4.96
CA PRO A 151 1.57 -15.02 -5.60
C PRO A 151 1.26 -13.59 -6.05
N ILE A 152 1.46 -12.61 -5.16
CA ILE A 152 1.21 -11.19 -5.48
C ILE A 152 2.16 -10.70 -6.58
N GLY A 153 3.42 -11.14 -6.56
CA GLY A 153 4.39 -10.82 -7.60
C GLY A 153 3.94 -11.33 -8.97
N ALA A 154 3.44 -12.57 -9.02
CA ALA A 154 2.91 -13.15 -10.25
C ALA A 154 1.71 -12.36 -10.80
N PHE A 155 0.74 -11.96 -9.95
CA PHE A 155 -0.38 -11.12 -10.39
C PHE A 155 0.09 -9.75 -10.93
N ILE A 156 1.01 -9.08 -10.25
CA ILE A 156 1.58 -7.81 -10.72
C ILE A 156 2.25 -8.00 -12.09
N THR A 157 2.99 -9.09 -12.27
CA THR A 157 3.66 -9.40 -13.54
C THR A 157 2.66 -9.76 -14.64
N LEU A 158 1.60 -10.52 -14.36
CA LEU A 158 0.53 -10.79 -15.32
C LEU A 158 -0.13 -9.50 -15.77
N ASN A 159 -0.48 -8.62 -14.83
CA ASN A 159 -1.03 -7.31 -15.15
C ASN A 159 -0.07 -6.48 -16.01
N TRP A 160 1.24 -6.54 -15.73
CA TRP A 160 2.24 -5.84 -16.53
C TRP A 160 2.38 -6.42 -17.94
N LEU A 161 2.26 -7.74 -18.11
CA LEU A 161 2.24 -8.38 -19.42
C LEU A 161 1.02 -7.97 -20.25
N ILE A 162 -0.13 -7.70 -19.61
CA ILE A 162 -1.33 -7.20 -20.30
C ILE A 162 -1.13 -5.75 -20.76
N ILE A 163 -0.61 -4.87 -19.89
CA ILE A 163 -0.50 -3.42 -20.18
C ILE A 163 0.70 -3.10 -21.07
N GLU A 164 1.87 -3.68 -20.79
CA GLU A 164 3.14 -3.38 -21.47
C GLU A 164 3.91 -4.68 -21.82
N PRO A 165 3.38 -5.51 -22.72
CA PRO A 165 3.89 -6.86 -22.99
C PRO A 165 5.38 -6.87 -23.36
N GLU A 166 5.83 -5.97 -24.23
CA GLU A 166 7.23 -5.94 -24.69
C GLU A 166 8.21 -5.64 -23.56
N THR A 167 7.89 -4.66 -22.71
CA THR A 167 8.72 -4.27 -21.55
C THR A 167 8.78 -5.40 -20.53
N ALA A 168 7.62 -5.99 -20.20
CA ALA A 168 7.51 -7.07 -19.23
C ALA A 168 8.28 -8.32 -19.68
N LYS A 169 8.12 -8.74 -20.95
CA LYS A 169 8.86 -9.86 -21.55
C LYS A 169 10.37 -9.62 -21.52
N ALA A 170 10.83 -8.41 -21.86
CA ALA A 170 12.25 -8.07 -21.82
C ALA A 170 12.84 -8.14 -20.40
N ALA A 171 12.07 -7.77 -19.38
CA ALA A 171 12.47 -7.91 -17.98
C ALA A 171 12.53 -9.38 -17.53
N LEU A 172 11.51 -10.18 -17.87
CA LEU A 172 11.44 -11.60 -17.55
C LEU A 172 12.59 -12.38 -18.22
N ALA A 173 12.94 -12.05 -19.46
CA ALA A 173 14.08 -12.67 -20.16
C ALA A 173 15.42 -12.43 -19.43
N LYS A 174 15.58 -11.29 -18.75
CA LYS A 174 16.78 -10.99 -17.95
C LYS A 174 16.82 -11.70 -16.61
N GLY A 175 15.65 -12.04 -16.05
CA GLY A 175 15.50 -12.70 -14.75
C GLY A 175 15.78 -14.22 -14.75
N LYS A 176 15.92 -14.86 -15.91
CA LYS A 176 16.27 -16.29 -16.03
C LYS A 176 17.77 -16.59 -15.80
N ARG A 177 18.39 -16.03 -14.75
CA ARG A 177 19.80 -16.30 -14.41
C ARG A 177 19.94 -16.88 -13.01
#